data_AF-A0A1Q9Y6B4-F1
#
_entry.id   AF-A0A1Q9Y6B4-F1
#
_cell.length_a   1.000
_cell.length_b   1.000
_cell.length_c   1.000
_cell.angle_alpha   90.00
_cell.angle_beta   90.00
_cell.angle_gamma   90.00
#
_symmetry.space_group_name_H-M   'P 1'
#
loop_
_entity.id
_entity.type
_entity.pdbx_description
1 polymer ?
#
loop_
_entity_poly.entity_id
_entity_poly.type
_entity_poly.pdbx_seq_one_letter_code
_entity_poly.pdbx_strand_id
1 'polypeptide(L)'
;MLEQELALLADPSVLWSCPDYPLAIAASQNNVAMMDVLLAKGMPLYINTKYASRDGDVTDFTLASSWGVECHKAIMYLIEKGARVRSDNVAYMPVVRVLALHDHSVCTESDEFFTAVSDGVDIDAPIGNGESLLHLISTLNNRYVPKLIAQSKDVNAASASGRRPLSLAVLHGADLAVEALLSAGASTGYFVGESYPTVIALAQWVNEYKSNVKLLGTMGRILALLGAADE
;
A
#
# COMPACT_ATOMS: atom_id res chain seq x y z
N MET A 1 14.13 -34.37 5.35
CA MET A 1 14.34 -33.14 4.57
C MET A 1 14.02 -31.92 5.42
N LEU A 2 12.76 -31.71 5.83
CA LEU A 2 12.36 -30.57 6.67
C LEU A 2 13.21 -30.41 7.96
N GLU A 3 13.42 -31.48 8.72
CA GLU A 3 14.21 -31.42 9.97
C GLU A 3 15.69 -31.09 9.74
N GLN A 4 16.27 -31.56 8.62
CA GLN A 4 17.64 -31.26 8.24
C GLN A 4 17.79 -29.80 7.79
N GLU A 5 16.82 -29.26 7.05
CA GLU A 5 16.81 -27.85 6.66
C GLU A 5 16.62 -26.94 7.87
N LEU A 6 15.65 -27.25 8.76
CA LEU A 6 15.39 -26.48 9.98
C LEU A 6 16.61 -26.41 10.91
N ALA A 7 17.42 -27.47 10.99
CA ALA A 7 18.63 -27.49 11.81
C ALA A 7 19.72 -26.51 11.32
N LEU A 8 19.62 -26.03 10.08
CA LEU A 8 20.58 -25.11 9.45
C LEU A 8 20.12 -23.64 9.50
N LEU A 9 18.92 -23.35 10.02
CA LEU A 9 18.28 -22.02 9.94
C LEU A 9 18.72 -21.00 11.00
N ALA A 10 19.73 -21.30 11.82
CA ALA A 10 20.28 -20.33 12.75
C ALA A 10 21.11 -19.22 12.06
N ASP A 11 21.54 -19.45 10.83
CA ASP A 11 22.32 -18.49 10.03
C ASP A 11 21.45 -17.89 8.91
N PRO A 12 21.19 -16.57 8.90
CA PRO A 12 20.37 -15.93 7.87
C PRO A 12 20.99 -15.99 6.46
N SER A 13 22.27 -16.33 6.33
CA SER A 13 22.93 -16.58 5.04
C SER A 13 22.50 -17.90 4.39
N VAL A 14 21.98 -18.84 5.19
CA VAL A 14 21.46 -20.12 4.71
C VAL A 14 20.05 -19.91 4.17
N LEU A 15 19.90 -20.11 2.87
CA LEU A 15 18.62 -19.91 2.19
C LEU A 15 17.75 -21.17 2.25
N TRP A 16 16.45 -20.96 2.46
CA TRP A 16 15.46 -22.01 2.32
C TRP A 16 15.48 -22.53 0.88
N SER A 17 15.69 -23.84 0.73
CA SER A 17 16.02 -24.41 -0.56
C SER A 17 14.79 -24.86 -1.36
N CYS A 18 13.62 -24.92 -0.72
CA CYS A 18 12.35 -25.26 -1.33
C CYS A 18 11.55 -23.99 -1.68
N PRO A 19 10.65 -24.05 -2.69
CA PRO A 19 9.80 -22.91 -3.04
C PRO A 19 8.76 -22.63 -1.95
N ASP A 20 8.28 -23.68 -1.31
CA ASP A 20 7.31 -23.66 -0.23
C ASP A 20 7.96 -23.21 1.08
N TYR A 21 7.80 -21.94 1.47
CA TYR A 21 8.38 -21.41 2.70
C TYR A 21 7.48 -21.75 3.91
N PRO A 22 7.91 -22.62 4.86
CA PRO A 22 7.02 -23.17 5.89
C PRO A 22 6.34 -22.10 6.75
N LEU A 23 7.06 -21.04 7.09
CA LEU A 23 6.49 -19.95 7.89
C LEU A 23 5.41 -19.19 7.11
N ALA A 24 5.58 -19.00 5.79
CA ALA A 24 4.55 -18.40 4.94
C ALA A 24 3.32 -19.32 4.84
N ILE A 25 3.52 -20.62 4.69
CA ILE A 25 2.43 -21.60 4.63
C ILE A 25 1.65 -21.59 5.95
N ALA A 26 2.34 -21.68 7.09
CA ALA A 26 1.71 -21.62 8.40
C ALA A 26 0.94 -20.30 8.60
N ALA A 27 1.51 -19.17 8.17
CA ALA A 27 0.84 -17.88 8.19
C ALA A 27 -0.44 -17.88 7.35
N SER A 28 -0.38 -18.35 6.09
CA SER A 28 -1.54 -18.43 5.19
C SER A 28 -2.68 -19.32 5.73
N GLN A 29 -2.34 -20.34 6.53
CA GLN A 29 -3.30 -21.23 7.19
C GLN A 29 -3.79 -20.69 8.53
N ASN A 30 -3.37 -19.47 8.90
CA ASN A 30 -3.68 -18.83 10.18
C ASN A 30 -3.24 -19.67 11.40
N ASN A 31 -2.19 -20.49 11.24
CA ASN A 31 -1.76 -21.51 12.19
C ASN A 31 -0.65 -20.99 13.11
N VAL A 32 -1.01 -20.19 14.10
CA VAL A 32 -0.08 -19.59 15.07
C VAL A 32 0.75 -20.63 15.81
N ALA A 33 0.15 -21.78 16.19
CA ALA A 33 0.87 -22.83 16.90
C ALA A 33 2.00 -23.44 16.07
N MET A 34 1.81 -23.61 14.76
CA MET A 34 2.88 -24.04 13.87
C MET A 34 3.95 -22.95 13.72
N MET A 35 3.55 -21.68 13.68
CA MET A 35 4.48 -20.56 13.61
C MET A 35 5.36 -20.50 14.86
N ASP A 36 4.81 -20.70 16.06
CA ASP A 36 5.60 -20.81 17.31
C ASP A 36 6.72 -21.87 17.16
N VAL A 37 6.38 -23.05 16.63
CA VAL A 37 7.36 -24.12 16.42
C VAL A 37 8.43 -23.71 15.42
N LEU A 38 8.04 -23.12 14.29
CA LEU A 38 8.96 -22.72 13.23
C LEU A 38 9.89 -21.57 13.68
N LEU A 39 9.35 -20.58 14.39
CA LEU A 39 10.14 -19.49 14.97
C LEU A 39 11.09 -19.98 16.06
N ALA A 40 10.66 -20.92 16.91
CA ALA A 40 11.52 -21.55 17.90
C ALA A 40 12.68 -22.36 17.27
N LYS A 41 12.54 -22.75 16.00
CA LYS A 41 13.61 -23.37 15.19
C LYS A 41 14.48 -22.35 14.44
N GLY A 42 14.28 -21.05 14.65
CA GLY A 42 15.09 -19.99 14.08
C GLY A 42 14.64 -19.52 12.70
N MET A 43 13.43 -19.89 12.23
CA MET A 43 12.94 -19.37 10.95
C MET A 43 12.82 -17.83 10.99
N PRO A 44 13.40 -17.11 10.02
CA PRO A 44 13.29 -15.65 9.98
C PRO A 44 11.87 -15.19 9.65
N LEU A 45 11.53 -13.97 10.08
CA LEU A 45 10.20 -13.36 9.90
C LEU A 45 9.94 -12.79 8.49
N TYR A 46 10.85 -13.05 7.55
CA TYR A 46 10.80 -12.61 6.16
C TYR A 46 11.01 -13.79 5.21
N ILE A 47 10.71 -13.62 3.93
CA ILE A 47 10.82 -14.70 2.93
C ILE A 47 12.30 -14.97 2.61
N ASN A 48 12.95 -15.85 3.40
CA ASN A 48 14.35 -16.21 3.22
C ASN A 48 14.54 -17.48 2.37
N THR A 49 14.12 -17.43 1.10
CA THR A 49 14.24 -18.56 0.15
C THR A 49 15.16 -18.23 -1.02
N LYS A 50 15.80 -19.26 -1.59
CA LYS A 50 16.66 -19.11 -2.79
C LYS A 50 15.87 -18.68 -4.04
N TYR A 51 14.54 -18.72 -3.98
CA TYR A 51 13.64 -18.33 -5.06
C TYR A 51 13.05 -16.92 -4.91
N ALA A 52 13.24 -16.26 -3.77
CA ALA A 52 12.77 -14.89 -3.60
C ALA A 52 13.64 -13.93 -4.41
N SER A 53 13.03 -12.87 -4.96
CA SER A 53 13.83 -11.75 -5.45
C SER A 53 14.67 -11.20 -4.29
N ARG A 54 15.91 -10.78 -4.57
CA ARG A 54 16.84 -10.26 -3.56
C ARG A 54 17.27 -8.83 -3.86
N ASP A 55 16.41 -8.09 -4.54
CA ASP A 55 16.62 -6.66 -4.76
C ASP A 55 16.47 -5.94 -3.40
N GLY A 56 17.57 -5.41 -2.85
CA GLY A 56 17.57 -4.67 -1.59
C GLY A 56 17.83 -5.51 -0.34
N ASP A 57 17.44 -4.98 0.83
CA ASP A 57 17.54 -5.68 2.11
C ASP A 57 16.47 -6.79 2.15
N VAL A 58 16.91 -8.05 2.20
CA VAL A 58 15.99 -9.21 2.21
C VAL A 58 14.99 -9.21 3.36
N THR A 59 15.30 -8.49 4.45
CA THR A 59 14.38 -8.37 5.58
C THR A 59 13.16 -7.49 5.27
N ASP A 60 13.21 -6.69 4.20
CA ASP A 60 12.08 -5.91 3.70
C ASP A 60 11.05 -6.77 2.94
N PHE A 61 11.37 -8.04 2.66
CA PHE A 61 10.46 -9.06 2.11
C PHE A 61 9.64 -9.72 3.23
N THR A 62 9.06 -8.88 4.08
CA THR A 62 8.32 -9.28 5.28
C THR A 62 7.10 -10.14 4.96
N LEU A 63 6.85 -11.16 5.78
CA LEU A 63 5.62 -11.95 5.69
C LEU A 63 4.38 -11.17 6.12
N ALA A 64 4.53 -10.03 6.80
CA ALA A 64 3.39 -9.16 7.12
C ALA A 64 2.69 -8.63 5.85
N SER A 65 3.39 -8.61 4.71
CA SER A 65 2.82 -8.20 3.42
C SER A 65 1.77 -9.17 2.87
N SER A 66 1.77 -10.43 3.32
CA SER A 66 0.81 -11.45 2.87
C SER A 66 -0.52 -11.39 3.62
N TRP A 67 -0.80 -10.29 4.30
CA TRP A 67 -2.01 -10.13 5.10
C TRP A 67 -3.29 -10.31 4.29
N GLY A 68 -4.24 -11.00 4.91
CA GLY A 68 -5.61 -11.19 4.47
C GLY A 68 -6.47 -11.45 5.71
N VAL A 69 -7.79 -11.26 5.58
CA VAL A 69 -8.72 -11.41 6.70
C VAL A 69 -8.66 -12.84 7.26
N GLU A 70 -8.50 -13.83 6.39
CA GLU A 70 -8.40 -15.25 6.75
C GLU A 70 -7.15 -15.61 7.56
N CYS A 71 -6.04 -14.88 7.38
CA CYS A 71 -4.77 -15.10 8.07
C CYS A 71 -4.44 -14.01 9.09
N HIS A 72 -5.43 -13.18 9.46
CA HIS A 72 -5.20 -11.99 10.29
C HIS A 72 -4.46 -12.29 11.61
N LYS A 73 -4.86 -13.32 12.37
CA LYS A 73 -4.23 -13.64 13.67
C LYS A 73 -2.76 -14.03 13.51
N ALA A 74 -2.45 -14.85 12.52
CA ALA A 74 -1.08 -15.26 12.21
C ALA A 74 -0.19 -14.07 11.84
N ILE A 75 -0.70 -13.14 11.02
CA ILE A 75 0.08 -11.98 10.61
C ILE A 75 0.26 -10.98 11.76
N MET A 76 -0.77 -10.72 12.56
CA MET A 76 -0.64 -9.88 13.76
C MET A 76 0.38 -10.48 14.74
N TYR A 77 0.37 -11.80 14.89
CA TYR A 77 1.38 -12.52 15.68
C TYR A 77 2.80 -12.33 15.13
N LEU A 78 3.02 -12.35 13.80
CA LEU A 78 4.34 -12.05 13.23
C LEU A 78 4.79 -10.62 13.53
N ILE A 79 3.88 -9.65 13.43
CA ILE A 79 4.16 -8.24 13.77
C ILE A 79 4.57 -8.15 15.26
N GLU A 80 3.85 -8.83 16.15
CA GLU A 80 4.19 -8.91 17.58
C GLU A 80 5.58 -9.52 17.81
N LYS A 81 5.97 -10.51 17.01
CA LYS A 81 7.33 -11.10 17.04
C LYS A 81 8.41 -10.21 16.41
N GLY A 82 8.04 -9.05 15.88
CA GLY A 82 8.99 -8.08 15.32
C GLY A 82 9.19 -8.20 13.81
N ALA A 83 8.24 -8.78 13.07
CA ALA A 83 8.27 -8.73 11.61
C ALA A 83 8.28 -7.27 11.15
N ARG A 84 9.16 -6.93 10.20
CA ARG A 84 9.19 -5.57 9.66
C ARG A 84 7.83 -5.23 9.06
N VAL A 85 7.33 -4.03 9.37
CA VAL A 85 6.10 -3.50 8.76
C VAL A 85 6.38 -2.40 7.75
N ARG A 86 7.67 -2.11 7.52
CA ARG A 86 8.18 -1.13 6.57
C ARG A 86 9.06 -1.86 5.58
N SER A 87 8.89 -1.53 4.31
CA SER A 87 9.62 -2.09 3.18
C SER A 87 9.81 -0.95 2.19
N ASP A 88 10.96 -0.89 1.53
CA ASP A 88 11.18 0.01 0.39
C ASP A 88 10.57 -0.54 -0.91
N ASN A 89 10.19 -1.82 -0.92
CA ASN A 89 9.55 -2.49 -2.04
C ASN A 89 8.02 -2.48 -1.87
N VAL A 90 7.32 -1.77 -2.75
CA VAL A 90 5.86 -1.66 -2.75
C VAL A 90 5.13 -3.00 -2.70
N ALA A 91 5.65 -4.03 -3.38
CA ALA A 91 5.03 -5.35 -3.40
C ALA A 91 5.03 -6.02 -2.02
N TYR A 92 5.95 -5.62 -1.13
CA TYR A 92 6.11 -6.14 0.22
C TYR A 92 5.75 -5.11 1.30
N MET A 93 5.12 -3.99 0.95
CA MET A 93 4.61 -3.02 1.91
C MET A 93 3.27 -3.49 2.51
N PRO A 94 3.20 -3.83 3.81
CA PRO A 94 1.96 -4.28 4.45
C PRO A 94 0.83 -3.24 4.38
N VAL A 95 1.17 -1.94 4.45
CA VAL A 95 0.18 -0.86 4.31
C VAL A 95 -0.50 -0.86 2.94
N VAL A 96 0.20 -1.21 1.86
CA VAL A 96 -0.40 -1.29 0.52
C VAL A 96 -1.40 -2.44 0.45
N ARG A 97 -1.17 -3.52 1.20
CA ARG A 97 -2.06 -4.67 1.23
C ARG A 97 -3.46 -4.33 1.74
N VAL A 98 -3.55 -3.55 2.83
CA VAL A 98 -4.85 -3.11 3.36
C VAL A 98 -5.52 -2.09 2.45
N LEU A 99 -4.74 -1.27 1.72
CA LEU A 99 -5.29 -0.31 0.77
C LEU A 99 -5.91 -0.95 -0.48
N ALA A 100 -5.52 -2.18 -0.82
CA ALA A 100 -6.08 -2.93 -1.93
C ALA A 100 -7.49 -3.46 -1.66
N LEU A 101 -8.00 -3.35 -0.43
CA LEU A 101 -9.36 -3.76 -0.10
C LEU A 101 -10.39 -2.79 -0.71
N HIS A 102 -11.49 -3.36 -1.21
CA HIS A 102 -12.68 -2.59 -1.51
C HIS A 102 -13.38 -2.15 -0.23
N ASP A 103 -14.10 -1.04 -0.27
CA ASP A 103 -14.77 -0.46 0.91
C ASP A 103 -15.69 -1.45 1.65
N HIS A 104 -16.43 -2.28 0.92
CA HIS A 104 -17.29 -3.32 1.49
C HIS A 104 -16.53 -4.52 2.08
N SER A 105 -15.24 -4.64 1.80
CA SER A 105 -14.35 -5.69 2.33
C SER A 105 -13.60 -5.24 3.59
N VAL A 106 -13.73 -3.97 3.99
CA VAL A 106 -13.05 -3.44 5.16
C VAL A 106 -13.85 -3.75 6.44
N CYS A 107 -13.17 -4.26 7.45
CA CYS A 107 -13.72 -4.83 8.69
C CYS A 107 -12.79 -4.54 9.88
N THR A 108 -13.13 -5.04 11.07
CA THR A 108 -12.32 -4.84 12.29
C THR A 108 -10.88 -5.33 12.11
N GLU A 109 -10.68 -6.48 11.47
CA GLU A 109 -9.35 -7.04 11.21
C GLU A 109 -8.48 -6.13 10.33
N SER A 110 -9.08 -5.43 9.36
CA SER A 110 -8.33 -4.46 8.54
C SER A 110 -8.05 -3.18 9.33
N ASP A 111 -8.92 -2.74 10.23
CA ASP A 111 -8.67 -1.58 11.09
C ASP A 111 -7.51 -1.83 12.06
N GLU A 112 -7.51 -3.01 12.69
CA GLU A 112 -6.43 -3.44 13.58
C GLU A 112 -5.11 -3.55 12.83
N PHE A 113 -5.12 -4.20 11.66
CA PHE A 113 -3.93 -4.34 10.85
C PHE A 113 -3.42 -2.99 10.32
N PHE A 114 -4.30 -2.12 9.82
CA PHE A 114 -3.95 -0.77 9.40
C PHE A 114 -3.30 0.04 10.54
N THR A 115 -3.84 -0.08 11.76
CA THR A 115 -3.26 0.57 12.95
C THR A 115 -1.84 0.09 13.21
N ALA A 116 -1.57 -1.22 13.05
CA ALA A 116 -0.24 -1.78 13.26
C ALA A 116 0.79 -1.37 12.20
N VAL A 117 0.37 -1.06 10.97
CA VAL A 117 1.29 -0.86 9.83
C VAL A 117 1.34 0.56 9.29
N SER A 118 0.45 1.47 9.71
CA SER A 118 0.33 2.82 9.13
C SER A 118 1.26 3.87 9.74
N ASP A 119 1.87 3.61 10.89
CA ASP A 119 2.68 4.60 11.59
C ASP A 119 4.10 4.68 11.01
N GLY A 120 4.50 5.90 10.63
CA GLY A 120 5.84 6.19 10.10
C GLY A 120 6.10 5.57 8.72
N VAL A 121 5.05 5.30 7.95
CA VAL A 121 5.17 5.00 6.51
C VAL A 121 5.66 6.27 5.81
N ASP A 122 6.72 6.16 5.03
CA ASP A 122 7.19 7.29 4.22
C ASP A 122 6.33 7.39 2.95
N ILE A 123 5.31 8.25 3.02
CA ILE A 123 4.34 8.47 1.94
C ILE A 123 5.00 9.11 0.71
N ASP A 124 6.13 9.77 0.88
CA ASP A 124 6.85 10.43 -0.22
C ASP A 124 7.98 9.54 -0.78
N ALA A 125 8.15 8.32 -0.26
CA ALA A 125 9.17 7.39 -0.71
C ALA A 125 8.99 7.03 -2.20
N PRO A 126 10.08 6.95 -2.98
CA PRO A 126 10.02 6.60 -4.39
C PRO A 126 9.60 5.13 -4.57
N ILE A 127 8.70 4.89 -5.52
CA ILE A 127 8.18 3.55 -5.84
C ILE A 127 8.50 3.09 -7.27
N GLY A 128 9.32 3.85 -7.99
CA GLY A 128 9.71 3.59 -9.37
C GLY A 128 9.09 4.57 -10.38
N ASN A 129 9.68 4.67 -11.58
CA ASN A 129 9.26 5.60 -12.64
C ASN A 129 9.12 7.08 -12.21
N GLY A 130 9.89 7.48 -11.19
CA GLY A 130 9.80 8.80 -10.58
C GLY A 130 8.50 9.06 -9.81
N GLU A 131 7.65 8.06 -9.60
CA GLU A 131 6.48 8.15 -8.72
C GLU A 131 6.89 7.90 -7.27
N SER A 132 6.13 8.51 -6.35
CA SER A 132 6.19 8.23 -4.90
C SER A 132 4.99 7.41 -4.45
N LEU A 133 5.04 6.86 -3.24
CA LEU A 133 3.92 6.14 -2.63
C LEU A 133 2.63 6.98 -2.61
N LEU A 134 2.75 8.30 -2.45
CA LEU A 134 1.63 9.23 -2.53
C LEU A 134 0.90 9.15 -3.88
N HIS A 135 1.62 8.99 -4.99
CA HIS A 135 1.01 8.86 -6.32
C HIS A 135 0.13 7.61 -6.38
N LEU A 136 0.62 6.47 -5.88
CA LEU A 136 -0.15 5.24 -5.79
C LEU A 136 -1.39 5.42 -4.90
N ILE A 137 -1.20 5.91 -3.68
CA ILE A 137 -2.29 6.12 -2.70
C ILE A 137 -3.38 7.02 -3.28
N SER A 138 -3.00 8.04 -4.07
CA SER A 138 -3.93 8.98 -4.68
C SER A 138 -4.83 8.34 -5.73
N THR A 139 -4.46 7.18 -6.30
CA THR A 139 -5.33 6.44 -7.24
C THR A 139 -6.39 5.58 -6.53
N LEU A 140 -6.30 5.44 -5.21
CA LEU A 140 -7.13 4.57 -4.39
C LEU A 140 -8.20 5.36 -3.66
N ASN A 141 -9.30 4.70 -3.30
CA ASN A 141 -10.46 5.37 -2.72
C ASN A 141 -11.10 4.56 -1.57
N ASN A 142 -10.31 4.28 -0.53
CA ASN A 142 -10.80 3.62 0.68
C ASN A 142 -10.64 4.54 1.90
N ARG A 143 -11.29 4.19 3.01
CA ARG A 143 -11.31 5.00 4.24
C ARG A 143 -9.95 5.27 4.90
N TYR A 144 -8.92 4.50 4.57
CA TYR A 144 -7.57 4.67 5.13
C TYR A 144 -6.72 5.69 4.35
N VAL A 145 -7.05 5.92 3.08
CA VAL A 145 -6.34 6.83 2.18
C VAL A 145 -6.16 8.23 2.79
N PRO A 146 -7.18 8.90 3.35
CA PRO A 146 -7.02 10.23 3.93
C PRO A 146 -5.99 10.28 5.06
N LYS A 147 -5.96 9.27 5.95
CA LYS A 147 -5.01 9.23 7.07
C LYS A 147 -3.57 9.11 6.60
N LEU A 148 -3.33 8.36 5.52
CA LEU A 148 -2.00 8.24 4.94
C LEU A 148 -1.58 9.50 4.20
N ILE A 149 -2.45 10.08 3.36
CA ILE A 149 -2.14 11.32 2.63
C ILE A 149 -1.76 12.45 3.59
N ALA A 150 -2.43 12.55 4.75
CA ALA A 150 -2.11 13.53 5.78
C ALA A 150 -0.69 13.41 6.37
N GLN A 151 0.03 12.31 6.13
CA GLN A 151 1.42 12.13 6.54
C GLN A 151 2.43 12.63 5.50
N SER A 152 1.99 12.97 4.28
CA SER A 152 2.88 13.48 3.22
C SER A 152 3.44 14.85 3.59
N LYS A 153 4.70 15.09 3.24
CA LYS A 153 5.40 16.36 3.40
C LYS A 153 5.32 17.22 2.14
N ASP A 154 5.09 16.61 0.98
CA ASP A 154 4.89 17.31 -0.30
C ASP A 154 3.77 16.68 -1.11
N VAL A 155 2.55 17.16 -0.90
CA VAL A 155 1.36 16.71 -1.64
C VAL A 155 1.33 17.14 -3.12
N ASN A 156 2.25 18.01 -3.52
CA ASN A 156 2.34 18.57 -4.87
C ASN A 156 3.48 17.95 -5.69
N ALA A 157 4.16 16.94 -5.16
CA ALA A 157 5.25 16.25 -5.83
C ALA A 157 4.82 15.78 -7.23
N ALA A 158 5.66 16.04 -8.22
CA ALA A 158 5.40 15.61 -9.59
C ALA A 158 6.25 14.37 -9.91
N SER A 159 5.64 13.39 -10.57
CA SER A 159 6.36 12.24 -11.09
C SER A 159 7.28 12.63 -12.27
N ALA A 160 8.09 11.70 -12.76
CA ALA A 160 8.97 11.93 -13.91
C ALA A 160 8.20 12.36 -15.18
N SER A 161 6.93 11.99 -15.31
CA SER A 161 6.06 12.42 -16.42
C SER A 161 5.23 13.67 -16.11
N GLY A 162 5.51 14.36 -15.00
CA GLY A 162 4.82 15.59 -14.59
C GLY A 162 3.45 15.36 -13.95
N ARG A 163 2.99 14.10 -13.82
CA ARG A 163 1.72 13.78 -13.16
C ARG A 163 1.84 14.05 -11.66
N ARG A 164 0.81 14.68 -11.09
CA ARG A 164 0.73 15.01 -9.65
C ARG A 164 -0.34 14.18 -8.96
N PRO A 165 -0.21 13.92 -7.64
CA PRO A 165 -1.19 13.23 -6.82
C PRO A 165 -2.65 13.65 -7.09
N LEU A 166 -2.93 14.97 -7.06
CA LEU A 166 -4.29 15.49 -7.26
C LEU A 166 -4.86 15.16 -8.64
N SER A 167 -4.04 15.27 -9.69
CA SER A 167 -4.47 14.91 -11.05
C SER A 167 -4.76 13.41 -11.20
N LEU A 168 -3.99 12.55 -10.52
CA LEU A 168 -4.23 11.11 -10.50
C LEU A 168 -5.52 10.76 -9.76
N ALA A 169 -5.77 11.39 -8.60
CA ALA A 169 -6.99 11.19 -7.84
C ALA A 169 -8.25 11.53 -8.64
N VAL A 170 -8.23 12.66 -9.37
CA VAL A 170 -9.31 13.06 -10.26
C VAL A 170 -9.50 12.08 -11.42
N LEU A 171 -8.42 11.64 -12.07
CA LEU A 171 -8.49 10.70 -13.19
C LEU A 171 -9.12 9.35 -12.79
N HIS A 172 -8.90 8.93 -11.55
CA HIS A 172 -9.42 7.70 -10.96
C HIS A 172 -10.77 7.88 -10.25
N GLY A 173 -11.27 9.12 -10.13
CA GLY A 173 -12.50 9.44 -9.41
C GLY A 173 -12.44 9.11 -7.91
N ALA A 174 -11.24 9.20 -7.33
CA ALA A 174 -10.96 8.95 -5.92
C ALA A 174 -11.27 10.19 -5.08
N ASP A 175 -12.55 10.39 -4.75
CA ASP A 175 -13.05 11.58 -4.06
C ASP A 175 -12.47 11.74 -2.65
N LEU A 176 -12.24 10.66 -1.90
CA LEU A 176 -11.58 10.73 -0.59
C LEU A 176 -10.11 11.16 -0.72
N ALA A 177 -9.42 10.71 -1.77
CA ALA A 177 -8.06 11.15 -2.05
C ALA A 177 -8.03 12.62 -2.45
N VAL A 178 -8.94 13.08 -3.32
CA VAL A 178 -9.07 14.49 -3.71
C VAL A 178 -9.27 15.38 -2.48
N GLU A 179 -10.25 15.05 -1.63
CA GLU A 179 -10.53 15.81 -0.41
C GLU A 179 -9.31 15.88 0.53
N ALA A 180 -8.64 14.74 0.74
CA ALA A 180 -7.46 14.67 1.60
C ALA A 180 -6.29 15.48 1.03
N LEU A 181 -6.05 15.42 -0.28
CA LEU A 181 -4.99 16.17 -0.95
C LEU A 181 -5.26 17.68 -0.86
N LEU A 182 -6.48 18.12 -1.13
CA LEU A 182 -6.86 19.54 -1.01
C LEU A 182 -6.72 20.01 0.45
N SER A 183 -7.18 19.22 1.40
CA SER A 183 -7.03 19.52 2.84
C SER A 183 -5.56 19.62 3.28
N ALA A 184 -4.68 18.88 2.61
CA ALA A 184 -3.24 18.92 2.84
C ALA A 184 -2.50 19.99 2.00
N GLY A 185 -3.22 20.85 1.25
CA GLY A 185 -2.65 21.97 0.50
C GLY A 185 -2.22 21.64 -0.93
N ALA A 186 -2.84 20.64 -1.56
CA ALA A 186 -2.62 20.38 -2.98
C ALA A 186 -3.13 21.53 -3.85
N SER A 187 -2.31 21.99 -4.80
CA SER A 187 -2.68 23.08 -5.70
C SER A 187 -3.44 22.57 -6.92
N THR A 188 -4.56 23.22 -7.20
CA THR A 188 -5.44 23.00 -8.36
C THR A 188 -4.91 23.63 -9.65
N GLY A 189 -4.02 24.64 -9.53
CA GLY A 189 -3.53 25.46 -10.64
C GLY A 189 -2.38 24.87 -11.46
N TYR A 190 -1.88 23.69 -11.11
CA TYR A 190 -0.82 23.05 -11.88
C TYR A 190 -1.29 22.62 -13.27
N PHE A 191 -0.44 22.85 -14.25
CA PHE A 191 -0.64 22.36 -15.61
C PHE A 191 -0.61 20.82 -15.65
N VAL A 192 -1.70 20.22 -16.13
CA VAL A 192 -1.83 18.75 -16.23
C VAL A 192 -1.38 18.25 -17.61
N GLY A 193 -1.67 18.99 -18.68
CA GLY A 193 -1.24 18.66 -20.05
C GLY A 193 -1.92 19.55 -21.10
N GLU A 194 -1.49 19.45 -22.36
CA GLU A 194 -2.03 20.31 -23.44
C GLU A 194 -3.53 20.15 -23.65
N SER A 195 -4.06 18.92 -23.48
CA SER A 195 -5.49 18.66 -23.61
C SER A 195 -6.32 19.14 -22.41
N TYR A 196 -5.71 19.21 -21.22
CA TYR A 196 -6.38 19.60 -19.96
C TYR A 196 -5.44 20.52 -19.17
N PRO A 197 -5.53 21.84 -19.35
CA PRO A 197 -4.56 22.75 -18.76
C PRO A 197 -4.68 22.88 -17.24
N THR A 198 -5.82 22.49 -16.65
CA THR A 198 -6.06 22.54 -15.19
C THR A 198 -6.69 21.24 -14.69
N VAL A 199 -6.62 21.00 -13.38
CA VAL A 199 -7.25 19.81 -12.78
C VAL A 199 -8.77 19.84 -12.86
N ILE A 200 -9.39 21.04 -12.85
CA ILE A 200 -10.84 21.20 -13.07
C ILE A 200 -11.22 20.82 -14.50
N ALA A 201 -10.44 21.25 -15.50
CA ALA A 201 -10.68 20.85 -16.89
C ALA A 201 -10.56 19.33 -17.07
N LEU A 202 -9.60 18.70 -16.39
CA LEU A 202 -9.51 17.24 -16.33
C LEU A 202 -10.77 16.62 -15.69
N ALA A 203 -11.23 17.14 -14.56
CA ALA A 203 -12.42 16.62 -13.87
C ALA A 203 -13.69 16.73 -14.73
N GLN A 204 -13.88 17.85 -15.44
CA GLN A 204 -14.99 18.04 -16.37
C GLN A 204 -14.95 17.02 -17.51
N TRP A 205 -13.79 16.85 -18.13
CA TRP A 205 -13.60 15.86 -19.17
C TRP A 205 -13.85 14.43 -18.67
N VAL A 206 -13.32 14.07 -17.50
CA VAL A 206 -13.55 12.74 -16.90
C VAL A 206 -15.04 12.51 -16.66
N ASN A 207 -15.76 13.51 -16.17
CA ASN A 207 -17.20 13.43 -15.93
C ASN A 207 -17.99 13.17 -17.23
N GLU A 208 -17.64 13.86 -18.32
CA GLU A 208 -18.31 13.71 -19.61
C GLU A 208 -17.98 12.36 -20.28
N TYR A 209 -16.69 12.02 -20.37
CA TYR A 209 -16.22 10.85 -21.14
C TYR A 209 -16.34 9.53 -20.37
N LYS A 210 -16.20 9.53 -19.04
CA LYS A 210 -16.34 8.34 -18.19
C LYS A 210 -17.73 8.21 -17.55
N SER A 211 -18.70 9.00 -17.98
CA SER A 211 -20.13 8.89 -17.57
C SER A 211 -20.68 7.46 -17.72
N ASN A 212 -20.13 6.66 -18.64
CA ASN A 212 -20.51 5.25 -18.86
C ASN A 212 -19.90 4.23 -17.87
N VAL A 213 -18.99 4.64 -16.98
CA VAL A 213 -18.23 3.72 -16.10
C VAL A 213 -18.44 4.08 -14.64
N LYS A 214 -19.61 3.81 -14.03
CA LYS A 214 -19.91 3.85 -12.57
C LYS A 214 -19.38 5.05 -11.71
N LEU A 215 -18.76 6.06 -12.30
CA LEU A 215 -18.06 7.19 -11.67
C LEU A 215 -18.96 8.44 -11.55
N LEU A 216 -20.19 8.36 -12.05
CA LEU A 216 -21.18 9.45 -12.03
C LEU A 216 -21.45 10.00 -10.62
N GLY A 217 -21.37 9.17 -9.58
CA GLY A 217 -21.61 9.60 -8.20
C GLY A 217 -20.44 10.38 -7.59
N THR A 218 -19.19 10.01 -7.91
CA THR A 218 -18.00 10.60 -7.27
C THR A 218 -17.51 11.84 -8.01
N MET A 219 -17.68 11.93 -9.33
CA MET A 219 -17.21 13.09 -10.10
C MET A 219 -17.95 14.38 -9.78
N GLY A 220 -19.24 14.32 -9.46
CA GLY A 220 -20.00 15.49 -8.98
C GLY A 220 -19.43 16.07 -7.68
N ARG A 221 -19.04 15.19 -6.74
CA ARG A 221 -18.37 15.60 -5.49
C ARG A 221 -16.98 16.17 -5.75
N ILE A 222 -16.20 15.54 -6.63
CA ILE A 222 -14.86 16.02 -7.00
C ILE A 222 -14.93 17.43 -7.60
N LEU A 223 -15.85 17.68 -8.52
CA LEU A 223 -16.04 19.01 -9.11
C LEU A 223 -16.39 20.07 -8.04
N ALA A 224 -17.26 19.72 -7.08
CA ALA A 224 -17.60 20.62 -5.98
C ALA A 224 -16.39 20.91 -5.07
N LEU A 225 -15.60 19.88 -4.74
CA LEU A 225 -14.38 20.02 -3.94
C LEU A 225 -13.35 20.93 -4.62
N LEU A 226 -13.12 20.74 -5.91
CA LEU A 226 -12.16 21.54 -6.67
C LEU A 226 -12.64 22.99 -6.81
N GLY A 227 -13.94 23.22 -7.04
CA GLY A 227 -14.50 24.57 -7.12
C GLY A 227 -14.36 25.34 -5.81
N ALA A 228 -14.58 24.68 -4.67
CA ALA A 228 -14.42 25.30 -3.35
C ALA A 228 -12.96 25.60 -2.99
N ALA A 229 -11.99 24.96 -3.63
CA ALA A 229 -10.56 25.20 -3.39
C ALA A 229 -9.99 26.38 -4.21
N ASP A 230 -10.71 26.85 -5.23
CA ASP A 230 -10.32 27.96 -6.11
C ASP A 230 -10.92 29.32 -5.68
N GLU A 231 -11.82 29.34 -4.69
CA GLU A 231 -12.42 30.54 -4.07
C GLU A 231 -11.58 31.10 -2.91
#